data_AF-A0A7S1RJ27-F1
#
_entry.id   AF-A0A7S1RJ27-F1
#
_cell.length_a   1.000
_cell.length_b   1.000
_cell.length_c   1.000
_cell.angle_alpha   90.00
_cell.angle_beta   90.00
_cell.angle_gamma   90.00
#
_symmetry.space_group_name_H-M   'P 1'
#
loop_
_entity.id
_entity.type
_entity.pdbx_description
1 polymer ?
#
loop_
_entity_poly.entity_id
_entity_poly.type
_entity_poly.pdbx_seq_one_letter_code
_entity_poly.pdbx_strand_id
1 'polypeptide(L)'
;MAQTAPGWHRGVLSGMPRFAFCLAPRETLTLVSSQPVLGLCGRPLCSGSGQEQDMELSVVRVPKCSHCNAGDHGASGESELILGPDPLSSNSICQRNILVAKGVIRDVYAELEAHCAEERCHCEESGLVPARQKLNIWATYTNKARLQRFAADSMDFVRQNADCRMRILSSAQLRFLILLQHFVAEDTSDFYRPEALRKHQDAFEGVLTDGVNSQLVKDSHRSEFSVDGRSFSLQDLPQHGEDERSEDRRHAIARFQTEFIMALETYLLAFCSRRGLSPLGTRRLVQAVTTQMSQAGLANLDRGSQAARYFVGSNGLDQRTAYNLSTMHSDDVGDSLKLTILCMKTGFSQYLEKDEILKMPGVDYPKRCMPASYLYQYATLRFTPGPFVDNCESIFCAVLDALDEAHIEPRNGPAHSLVEDEVTP
;
A
#
# COMPACT_ATOMS: atom_id res chain seq x y z
N MET A 1 17.77 -47.71 41.53
CA MET A 1 18.79 -47.46 40.49
C MET A 1 18.23 -46.39 39.57
N ALA A 2 18.78 -45.20 39.38
CA ALA A 2 19.88 -44.46 39.99
C ALA A 2 19.59 -42.96 39.74
N GLN A 3 19.95 -42.10 40.71
CA GLN A 3 20.59 -40.76 40.59
C GLN A 3 19.95 -39.70 39.64
N THR A 4 19.84 -38.39 39.91
CA THR A 4 20.23 -37.43 40.97
C THR A 4 19.70 -36.05 40.51
N ALA A 5 19.22 -35.19 41.43
CA ALA A 5 19.09 -33.73 41.26
C ALA A 5 20.49 -33.05 41.22
N PRO A 6 20.74 -31.74 40.89
CA PRO A 6 20.11 -30.48 41.38
C PRO A 6 19.93 -29.41 40.24
N GLY A 7 19.32 -28.21 40.34
CA GLY A 7 19.14 -27.21 41.39
C GLY A 7 20.15 -26.05 41.21
N TRP A 8 19.76 -24.87 40.69
CA TRP A 8 20.54 -23.61 40.78
C TRP A 8 19.66 -22.35 40.86
N HIS A 9 20.19 -21.36 41.61
CA HIS A 9 19.59 -20.14 42.13
C HIS A 9 19.73 -18.87 41.24
N ARG A 10 18.84 -17.91 41.51
CA ARG A 10 18.86 -16.41 41.41
C ARG A 10 19.96 -15.68 40.62
N GLY A 11 19.51 -14.68 39.86
CA GLY A 11 20.25 -13.44 39.55
C GLY A 11 19.31 -12.32 39.07
N VAL A 12 19.39 -11.16 39.71
CA VAL A 12 18.62 -9.91 39.47
C VAL A 12 19.33 -9.02 38.43
N LEU A 13 18.58 -8.10 37.77
CA LEU A 13 18.93 -6.77 37.20
C LEU A 13 18.25 -6.59 35.81
N SER A 14 17.19 -5.78 35.68
CA SER A 14 17.17 -4.31 35.51
C SER A 14 17.36 -3.83 34.05
N GLY A 15 16.32 -3.21 33.46
CA GLY A 15 16.48 -2.00 32.63
C GLY A 15 15.92 -1.98 31.19
N MET A 16 14.70 -1.41 31.03
CA MET A 16 14.25 -0.49 29.94
C MET A 16 13.96 -1.03 28.50
N PRO A 17 13.12 -0.32 27.70
CA PRO A 17 11.84 -0.87 27.24
C PRO A 17 11.84 -1.45 25.81
N ARG A 18 10.96 -2.42 25.57
CA ARG A 18 10.57 -2.92 24.25
C ARG A 18 9.05 -2.80 24.11
N PHE A 19 8.57 -2.10 23.10
CA PHE A 19 7.16 -2.14 22.71
C PHE A 19 6.90 -3.41 21.89
N ALA A 20 6.09 -4.32 22.44
CA ALA A 20 5.51 -5.45 21.73
C ALA A 20 4.05 -5.59 22.18
N PHE A 21 3.11 -5.69 21.23
CA PHE A 21 1.72 -6.08 21.51
C PHE A 21 1.51 -7.51 21.00
N CYS A 22 1.22 -8.44 21.90
CA CYS A 22 0.74 -9.79 21.60
C CYS A 22 -0.72 -9.95 22.07
N LEU A 23 -1.53 -10.58 21.21
CA LEU A 23 -2.90 -11.05 21.41
C LEU A 23 -2.96 -12.31 22.28
N ALA A 24 -4.07 -12.54 23.00
CA ALA A 24 -4.66 -13.85 23.37
C ALA A 24 -5.97 -13.66 24.22
N PRO A 25 -6.78 -14.68 24.57
CA PRO A 25 -7.54 -15.63 23.69
C PRO A 25 -8.96 -16.07 24.23
N ARG A 26 -9.70 -16.87 23.42
CA ARG A 26 -10.70 -17.96 23.74
C ARG A 26 -12.07 -17.56 24.37
N GLU A 27 -13.24 -18.22 24.17
CA GLU A 27 -13.64 -19.60 23.77
C GLU A 27 -15.19 -19.70 23.52
N THR A 28 -15.66 -20.58 22.58
CA THR A 28 -16.88 -21.48 22.54
C THR A 28 -18.32 -20.99 22.89
N LEU A 29 -19.49 -21.44 22.36
CA LEU A 29 -20.03 -22.66 21.69
C LEU A 29 -21.53 -22.43 21.25
N THR A 30 -21.99 -22.96 20.09
CA THR A 30 -23.31 -23.62 19.71
C THR A 30 -24.70 -22.97 20.02
N LEU A 31 -25.87 -23.19 19.37
CA LEU A 31 -26.45 -24.14 18.39
C LEU A 31 -27.86 -23.60 17.88
N VAL A 32 -28.20 -23.83 16.59
CA VAL A 32 -29.50 -24.37 16.03
C VAL A 32 -30.82 -23.57 15.82
N SER A 33 -31.38 -23.81 14.61
CA SER A 33 -32.79 -23.81 14.11
C SER A 33 -33.50 -22.46 13.85
N SER A 34 -34.31 -22.20 12.82
CA SER A 34 -34.97 -22.97 11.75
C SER A 34 -35.54 -22.02 10.66
N GLN A 35 -35.68 -22.56 9.45
CA GLN A 35 -36.49 -22.18 8.25
C GLN A 35 -37.90 -21.58 8.51
N PRO A 36 -38.65 -21.00 7.52
CA PRO A 36 -38.78 -21.42 6.10
C PRO A 36 -38.90 -20.32 5.01
N VAL A 37 -38.39 -20.56 3.79
CA VAL A 37 -39.09 -20.92 2.51
C VAL A 37 -40.00 -19.82 1.93
N LEU A 38 -39.67 -19.40 0.71
CA LEU A 38 -40.49 -19.11 -0.49
C LEU A 38 -39.48 -18.58 -1.53
N GLY A 39 -39.17 -19.18 -2.68
CA GLY A 39 -39.98 -19.94 -3.63
C GLY A 39 -39.96 -19.19 -4.97
N LEU A 40 -39.73 -19.91 -6.08
CA LEU A 40 -39.77 -19.52 -7.52
C LEU A 40 -38.40 -19.28 -8.16
N CYS A 41 -37.77 -20.25 -8.84
CA CYS A 41 -38.09 -20.91 -10.13
C CYS A 41 -37.58 -20.14 -11.37
N GLY A 42 -36.54 -20.70 -12.00
CA GLY A 42 -36.09 -20.34 -13.35
C GLY A 42 -34.94 -21.26 -13.80
N ARG A 43 -35.28 -22.38 -14.44
CA ARG A 43 -34.38 -23.45 -14.95
C ARG A 43 -33.90 -23.13 -16.39
N PRO A 44 -32.98 -23.94 -16.98
CA PRO A 44 -31.85 -23.49 -17.79
C PRO A 44 -31.92 -23.91 -19.27
N LEU A 45 -30.91 -23.52 -20.05
CA LEU A 45 -30.51 -24.14 -21.33
C LEU A 45 -28.96 -24.28 -21.28
N CYS A 46 -28.37 -25.48 -21.23
CA CYS A 46 -28.07 -26.38 -22.37
C CYS A 46 -27.28 -25.68 -23.49
N SER A 47 -26.22 -26.17 -24.12
CA SER A 47 -25.34 -27.36 -24.08
C SER A 47 -24.25 -27.11 -25.15
N GLY A 48 -23.11 -27.81 -25.10
CA GLY A 48 -22.23 -28.01 -26.26
C GLY A 48 -20.75 -27.72 -25.95
N SER A 49 -19.93 -28.72 -25.59
CA SER A 49 -19.28 -29.71 -26.46
C SER A 49 -18.17 -29.14 -27.37
N GLY A 50 -16.93 -29.54 -27.10
CA GLY A 50 -16.08 -30.10 -28.15
C GLY A 50 -14.79 -29.36 -28.47
N GLN A 51 -13.71 -30.13 -28.30
CA GLN A 51 -12.47 -30.18 -29.10
C GLN A 51 -11.25 -29.35 -28.68
N GLU A 52 -10.32 -30.14 -28.12
CA GLU A 52 -8.87 -30.00 -28.12
C GLU A 52 -8.31 -29.76 -29.53
N GLN A 53 -7.35 -28.83 -29.64
CA GLN A 53 -6.27 -28.90 -30.64
C GLN A 53 -4.96 -28.43 -29.99
N ASP A 54 -3.95 -29.29 -30.12
CA ASP A 54 -2.54 -29.04 -29.84
C ASP A 54 -2.01 -27.87 -30.66
N MET A 55 -1.24 -26.98 -30.03
CA MET A 55 -0.44 -25.97 -30.73
C MET A 55 1.04 -26.17 -30.42
N GLU A 56 1.74 -26.63 -31.45
CA GLU A 56 3.18 -26.82 -31.56
C GLU A 56 3.87 -25.45 -31.67
N LEU A 57 4.73 -25.11 -30.70
CA LEU A 57 5.51 -23.87 -30.68
C LEU A 57 6.77 -24.02 -31.53
N SER A 58 6.79 -23.42 -32.72
CA SER A 58 8.00 -23.29 -33.55
C SER A 58 8.72 -21.97 -33.26
N VAL A 59 10.00 -22.06 -32.88
CA VAL A 59 10.88 -20.91 -32.65
C VAL A 59 11.55 -20.53 -33.98
N VAL A 60 11.11 -19.44 -34.58
CA VAL A 60 11.74 -18.87 -35.78
C VAL A 60 12.87 -17.92 -35.37
N ARG A 61 14.11 -18.23 -35.79
CA ARG A 61 15.26 -17.33 -35.67
C ARG A 61 15.24 -16.30 -36.80
N VAL A 62 15.26 -15.02 -36.45
CA VAL A 62 15.41 -13.91 -37.42
C VAL A 62 16.90 -13.66 -37.70
N PRO A 63 17.32 -13.51 -38.97
CA PRO A 63 18.70 -13.18 -39.32
C PRO A 63 19.05 -11.70 -39.03
N LYS A 64 20.32 -11.46 -38.69
CA LYS A 64 20.88 -10.14 -38.35
C LYS A 64 20.78 -9.15 -39.53
N CYS A 65 20.42 -7.91 -39.20
CA CYS A 65 20.38 -6.76 -40.11
C CYS A 65 21.79 -6.32 -40.54
N SER A 66 21.95 -6.00 -41.84
CA SER A 66 23.19 -5.66 -42.53
C SER A 66 23.54 -4.16 -42.53
N HIS A 67 23.01 -3.36 -41.59
CA HIS A 67 23.17 -1.89 -41.61
C HIS A 67 23.73 -1.24 -40.34
N CYS A 68 24.41 -1.99 -39.48
CA CYS A 68 25.22 -1.40 -38.41
C CYS A 68 26.69 -1.26 -38.87
N ASN A 69 26.97 -0.18 -39.59
CA ASN A 69 28.34 0.32 -39.79
C ASN A 69 28.81 1.00 -38.50
N ALA A 70 29.61 0.31 -37.72
CA ALA A 70 30.46 0.92 -36.70
C ALA A 70 31.76 1.38 -37.40
N GLY A 71 31.88 2.68 -37.62
CA GLY A 71 33.12 3.31 -38.08
C GLY A 71 33.89 3.88 -36.88
N ASP A 72 35.01 3.26 -36.55
CA ASP A 72 36.07 3.83 -35.72
C ASP A 72 36.70 5.02 -36.47
N HIS A 73 36.70 6.21 -35.88
CA HIS A 73 37.73 7.22 -36.13
C HIS A 73 37.92 8.10 -34.89
N GLY A 74 39.16 8.13 -34.40
CA GLY A 74 39.64 9.09 -33.42
C GLY A 74 40.37 10.27 -34.08
N ALA A 75 40.75 11.19 -33.18
CA ALA A 75 41.68 12.32 -33.31
C ALA A 75 41.11 13.73 -33.60
N SER A 76 41.13 14.51 -32.52
CA SER A 76 41.55 15.92 -32.38
C SER A 76 41.09 16.98 -33.39
N GLY A 77 40.39 17.98 -32.86
CA GLY A 77 40.27 19.31 -33.45
C GLY A 77 39.54 20.23 -32.49
N GLU A 78 40.29 21.04 -31.75
CA GLU A 78 39.73 22.19 -31.04
C GLU A 78 39.10 23.13 -32.06
N SER A 79 37.78 23.28 -31.99
CA SER A 79 37.04 24.25 -32.77
C SER A 79 36.03 24.92 -31.83
N GLU A 80 36.33 26.16 -31.45
CA GLU A 80 35.40 27.08 -30.80
C GLU A 80 34.23 27.34 -31.76
N LEU A 81 33.21 26.50 -31.64
CA LEU A 81 31.91 26.74 -32.24
C LEU A 81 31.13 27.69 -31.35
N ILE A 82 30.92 28.88 -31.90
CA ILE A 82 29.99 29.91 -31.44
C ILE A 82 28.63 29.23 -31.18
N LEU A 83 28.26 29.14 -29.90
CA LEU A 83 26.96 28.67 -29.42
C LEU A 83 25.87 29.65 -29.86
N GLY A 84 25.34 29.42 -31.07
CA GLY A 84 23.98 29.85 -31.38
C GLY A 84 22.98 29.11 -30.50
N PRO A 85 21.84 29.70 -30.13
CA PRO A 85 20.79 28.99 -29.42
C PRO A 85 20.22 27.92 -30.34
N ASP A 86 20.66 26.67 -30.16
CA ASP A 86 20.05 25.54 -30.83
C ASP A 86 18.54 25.53 -30.54
N PRO A 87 17.69 25.28 -31.54
CA PRO A 87 16.27 25.13 -31.33
C PRO A 87 16.09 23.97 -30.37
N LEU A 88 15.66 24.28 -29.14
CA LEU A 88 15.36 23.33 -28.06
C LEU A 88 14.68 22.10 -28.65
N SER A 89 15.49 21.05 -28.86
CA SER A 89 15.01 19.73 -29.26
C SER A 89 13.89 19.37 -28.31
N SER A 90 12.67 19.29 -28.84
CA SER A 90 11.44 19.09 -28.10
C SER A 90 11.42 17.67 -27.54
N ASN A 91 12.26 17.39 -26.56
CA ASN A 91 12.14 16.20 -25.74
C ASN A 91 10.77 16.29 -25.10
N SER A 92 9.85 15.44 -25.56
CA SER A 92 8.50 15.37 -25.03
C SER A 92 8.55 15.27 -23.50
N ILE A 93 7.56 15.84 -22.80
CA ILE A 93 7.45 15.76 -21.33
C ILE A 93 7.68 14.32 -20.83
N CYS A 94 7.09 13.35 -21.54
CA CYS A 94 7.28 11.92 -21.33
C CYS A 94 8.77 11.49 -21.38
N GLN A 95 9.53 11.91 -22.39
CA GLN A 95 10.94 11.58 -22.52
C GLN A 95 11.79 12.14 -21.37
N ARG A 96 11.50 13.37 -20.91
CA ARG A 96 12.15 13.95 -19.74
C ARG A 96 11.87 13.13 -18.48
N ASN A 97 10.60 12.77 -18.25
CA ASN A 97 10.23 11.94 -17.11
C ASN A 97 10.86 10.54 -17.18
N ILE A 98 10.93 9.91 -18.35
CA ILE A 98 11.61 8.62 -18.56
C ILE A 98 13.10 8.71 -18.18
N LEU A 99 13.79 9.79 -18.55
CA LEU A 99 15.20 9.97 -18.20
C LEU A 99 15.41 10.09 -16.69
N VAL A 100 14.58 10.87 -16.00
CA VAL A 100 14.63 11.01 -14.53
C VAL A 100 14.26 9.69 -13.85
N ALA A 101 13.21 9.03 -14.33
CA ALA A 101 12.72 7.77 -13.78
C ALA A 101 13.77 6.66 -13.80
N LYS A 102 14.66 6.60 -14.79
CA LYS A 102 15.78 5.63 -14.82
C LYS A 102 16.66 5.73 -13.58
N GLY A 103 17.02 6.95 -13.18
CA GLY A 103 17.80 7.18 -11.95
C GLY A 103 17.00 6.77 -10.72
N VAL A 104 15.76 7.27 -10.61
CA VAL A 104 14.86 7.01 -9.48
C VAL A 104 14.61 5.51 -9.28
N ILE A 105 14.31 4.77 -10.35
CA ILE A 105 14.05 3.31 -10.31
C ILE A 105 15.27 2.57 -9.78
N ARG A 106 16.47 2.90 -10.29
CA ARG A 106 17.71 2.29 -9.82
C ARG A 106 17.91 2.55 -8.33
N ASP A 107 17.73 3.79 -7.89
CA ASP A 107 17.96 4.19 -6.51
C ASP A 107 16.94 3.52 -5.57
N VAL A 108 15.65 3.48 -5.95
CA VAL A 108 14.58 2.80 -5.21
C VAL A 108 14.90 1.31 -4.97
N TYR A 109 15.26 0.57 -6.02
CA TYR A 109 15.50 -0.86 -5.86
C TYR A 109 16.83 -1.18 -5.19
N ALA A 110 17.84 -0.32 -5.32
CA ALA A 110 19.07 -0.41 -4.55
C ALA A 110 18.82 -0.20 -3.05
N GLU A 111 17.98 0.78 -2.69
CA GLU A 111 17.60 1.03 -1.29
C GLU A 111 16.79 -0.12 -0.69
N LEU A 112 15.81 -0.67 -1.43
CA LEU A 112 15.03 -1.83 -0.95
C LEU A 112 15.91 -3.05 -0.70
N GLU A 113 16.89 -3.28 -1.57
CA GLU A 113 17.88 -4.34 -1.40
C GLU A 113 18.77 -4.10 -0.19
N ALA A 114 19.36 -2.91 -0.09
CA ALA A 114 20.24 -2.53 1.01
C ALA A 114 19.53 -2.66 2.36
N HIS A 115 18.31 -2.13 2.46
CA HIS A 115 17.50 -2.23 3.67
C HIS A 115 17.23 -3.69 4.09
N CYS A 116 16.85 -4.55 3.14
CA CYS A 116 16.62 -5.96 3.44
C CYS A 116 17.90 -6.70 3.84
N ALA A 117 19.04 -6.35 3.23
CA ALA A 117 20.34 -6.93 3.57
C ALA A 117 20.81 -6.50 4.98
N GLU A 118 20.66 -5.21 5.31
CA GLU A 118 21.00 -4.64 6.62
C GLU A 118 20.13 -5.23 7.73
N GLU A 119 18.81 -5.27 7.54
CA GLU A 119 17.90 -5.89 8.52
C GLU A 119 18.21 -7.37 8.75
N ARG A 120 18.54 -8.10 7.67
CA ARG A 120 18.92 -9.50 7.77
C ARG A 120 20.21 -9.68 8.56
N CYS A 121 21.25 -8.89 8.25
CA CYS A 121 22.52 -8.90 8.97
C CYS A 121 22.30 -8.61 10.47
N HIS A 122 21.51 -7.58 10.77
CA HIS A 122 21.19 -7.21 12.15
C HIS A 122 20.45 -8.32 12.91
N CYS A 123 19.47 -8.99 12.28
CA CYS A 123 18.79 -10.13 12.89
C CYS A 123 19.75 -11.30 13.15
N GLU A 124 20.63 -11.61 12.20
CA GLU A 124 21.64 -12.67 12.31
C GLU A 124 22.63 -12.37 13.44
N GLU A 125 23.17 -11.14 13.51
CA GLU A 125 24.06 -10.67 14.57
C GLU A 125 23.40 -10.68 15.94
N SER A 126 22.11 -10.36 16.00
CA SER A 126 21.33 -10.35 17.24
C SER A 126 20.83 -11.75 17.66
N GLY A 127 21.09 -12.79 16.86
CA GLY A 127 20.58 -14.14 17.10
C GLY A 127 19.05 -14.25 17.07
N LEU A 128 18.37 -13.34 16.40
CA LEU A 128 16.91 -13.31 16.29
C LEU A 128 16.45 -14.24 15.15
N VAL A 129 15.41 -15.03 15.40
CA VAL A 129 14.78 -15.85 14.36
C VAL A 129 13.67 -15.03 13.69
N PRO A 130 13.83 -14.61 12.43
CA PRO A 130 12.81 -13.83 11.73
C PRO A 130 11.56 -14.68 11.44
N ALA A 131 10.40 -14.02 11.42
CA ALA A 131 9.18 -14.65 10.94
C ALA A 131 9.32 -15.05 9.45
N ARG A 132 8.59 -16.10 9.03
CA ARG A 132 8.64 -16.62 7.66
C ARG A 132 8.33 -15.57 6.60
N GLN A 133 7.35 -14.71 6.86
CA GLN A 133 6.95 -13.63 5.96
C GLN A 133 8.10 -12.64 5.75
N LYS A 134 8.85 -12.32 6.81
CA LYS A 134 10.04 -11.46 6.73
C LYS A 134 11.13 -12.10 5.88
N LEU A 135 11.35 -13.41 6.02
CA LEU A 135 12.27 -14.17 5.14
C LEU A 135 11.83 -14.11 3.67
N ASN A 136 10.53 -14.24 3.38
CA ASN A 136 9.99 -14.15 2.02
C ASN A 136 10.16 -12.74 1.42
N ILE A 137 10.03 -11.69 2.24
CA ILE A 137 10.32 -10.31 1.86
C ILE A 137 11.80 -10.15 1.51
N TRP A 138 12.71 -10.55 2.41
CA TRP A 138 14.15 -10.49 2.15
C TRP A 138 14.53 -11.26 0.89
N ALA A 139 14.08 -12.51 0.75
CA ALA A 139 14.34 -13.32 -0.44
C ALA A 139 13.83 -12.68 -1.74
N THR A 140 12.81 -11.81 -1.67
CA THR A 140 12.33 -11.06 -2.83
C THR A 140 13.28 -9.92 -3.20
N TYR A 141 13.71 -9.13 -2.22
CA TYR A 141 14.49 -7.92 -2.46
C TYR A 141 16.01 -8.13 -2.45
N THR A 142 16.51 -9.29 -2.04
CA THR A 142 17.94 -9.66 -2.22
C THR A 142 18.18 -10.48 -3.49
N ASN A 143 17.14 -10.73 -4.30
CA ASN A 143 17.27 -11.46 -5.56
C ASN A 143 17.43 -10.49 -6.73
N LYS A 144 18.65 -10.40 -7.29
CA LYS A 144 19.00 -9.49 -8.38
C LYS A 144 18.12 -9.64 -9.63
N ALA A 145 17.77 -10.87 -10.02
CA ALA A 145 16.93 -11.09 -11.20
C ALA A 145 15.49 -10.58 -10.99
N ARG A 146 14.95 -10.71 -9.77
CA ARG A 146 13.65 -10.14 -9.41
C ARG A 146 13.69 -8.62 -9.41
N LEU A 147 14.71 -8.01 -8.82
CA LEU A 147 14.88 -6.55 -8.83
C LEU A 147 14.98 -6.00 -10.26
N GLN A 148 15.70 -6.67 -11.16
CA GLN A 148 15.77 -6.28 -12.57
C GLN A 148 14.39 -6.33 -13.26
N ARG A 149 13.58 -7.35 -12.96
CA ARG A 149 12.20 -7.43 -13.45
C ARG A 149 11.35 -6.29 -12.89
N PHE A 150 11.38 -6.05 -11.58
CA PHE A 150 10.63 -4.94 -10.98
C PHE A 150 11.03 -3.57 -11.54
N ALA A 151 12.32 -3.38 -11.84
CA ALA A 151 12.81 -2.18 -12.51
C ALA A 151 12.26 -2.03 -13.93
N ALA A 152 12.16 -3.12 -14.68
CA ALA A 152 11.54 -3.13 -16.01
C ALA A 152 10.03 -2.82 -15.93
N ASP A 153 9.31 -3.49 -15.03
CA ASP A 153 7.87 -3.29 -14.82
C ASP A 153 7.56 -1.84 -14.39
N SER A 154 8.40 -1.26 -13.52
CA SER A 154 8.30 0.16 -13.13
C SER A 154 8.54 1.10 -14.30
N MET A 155 9.44 0.77 -15.22
CA MET A 155 9.67 1.58 -16.41
C MET A 155 8.49 1.53 -17.36
N ASP A 156 7.86 0.35 -17.52
CA ASP A 156 6.65 0.20 -18.33
C ASP A 156 5.47 0.97 -17.72
N PHE A 157 5.32 0.92 -16.39
CA PHE A 157 4.37 1.77 -15.67
C PHE A 157 4.61 3.26 -15.96
N VAL A 158 5.85 3.76 -15.86
CA VAL A 158 6.16 5.17 -16.13
C VAL A 158 5.79 5.58 -17.56
N ARG A 159 6.00 4.70 -18.56
CA ARG A 159 5.59 4.97 -19.95
C ARG A 159 4.07 5.02 -20.11
N GLN A 160 3.35 4.20 -19.36
CA GLN A 160 1.91 4.00 -19.49
C GLN A 160 1.07 4.91 -18.57
N ASN A 161 1.64 5.45 -17.51
CA ASN A 161 0.93 6.32 -16.58
C ASN A 161 0.64 7.70 -17.20
N ALA A 162 -0.58 8.19 -17.01
CA ALA A 162 -1.05 9.44 -17.63
C ALA A 162 -0.31 10.68 -17.08
N ASP A 163 -0.05 10.74 -15.78
CA ASP A 163 0.69 11.85 -15.16
C ASP A 163 2.11 11.96 -15.73
N CYS A 164 2.79 10.82 -15.88
CA CYS A 164 4.12 10.75 -16.48
C CYS A 164 4.16 11.24 -17.94
N ARG A 165 3.05 11.18 -18.67
CA ARG A 165 2.96 11.68 -20.05
C ARG A 165 2.58 13.15 -20.15
N MET A 166 1.72 13.62 -19.24
CA MET A 166 1.07 14.93 -19.36
C MET A 166 1.78 16.05 -18.60
N ARG A 167 2.51 15.75 -17.52
CA ARG A 167 3.15 16.77 -16.67
C ARG A 167 4.60 16.43 -16.36
N ILE A 168 5.44 17.45 -16.17
CA ILE A 168 6.82 17.25 -15.71
C ILE A 168 6.76 16.91 -14.23
N LEU A 169 7.33 15.77 -13.85
CA LEU A 169 7.34 15.29 -12.47
C LEU A 169 8.73 15.46 -11.85
N SER A 170 8.76 15.80 -10.56
CA SER A 170 10.01 15.80 -9.79
C SER A 170 10.48 14.37 -9.50
N SER A 171 11.75 14.20 -9.16
CA SER A 171 12.28 12.89 -8.75
C SER A 171 11.53 12.30 -7.56
N ALA A 172 11.07 13.14 -6.62
CA ALA A 172 10.30 12.70 -5.45
C ALA A 172 8.88 12.25 -5.83
N GLN A 173 8.21 12.95 -6.75
CA GLN A 173 6.90 12.53 -7.26
C GLN A 173 6.99 11.21 -8.04
N LEU A 174 8.01 11.07 -8.90
CA LEU A 174 8.27 9.81 -9.62
C LEU A 174 8.55 8.68 -8.64
N ARG A 175 9.38 8.93 -7.62
CA ARG A 175 9.70 7.95 -6.58
C ARG A 175 8.44 7.46 -5.88
N PHE A 176 7.55 8.39 -5.47
CA PHE A 176 6.30 8.04 -4.82
C PHE A 176 5.41 7.16 -5.71
N LEU A 177 5.18 7.56 -6.96
CA LEU A 177 4.38 6.79 -7.92
C LEU A 177 4.94 5.39 -8.18
N ILE A 178 6.26 5.28 -8.39
CA ILE A 178 6.94 4.01 -8.65
C ILE A 178 6.84 3.07 -7.43
N LEU A 179 7.14 3.57 -6.24
CA LEU A 179 7.05 2.77 -5.01
C LEU A 179 5.62 2.33 -4.72
N LEU A 180 4.65 3.25 -4.86
CA LEU A 180 3.24 2.93 -4.65
C LEU A 180 2.78 1.84 -5.63
N GLN A 181 3.06 1.99 -6.94
CA GLN A 181 2.73 0.99 -7.95
C GLN A 181 3.38 -0.36 -7.64
N HIS A 182 4.65 -0.36 -7.25
CA HIS A 182 5.38 -1.56 -6.89
C HIS A 182 4.72 -2.30 -5.70
N PHE A 183 4.40 -1.58 -4.63
CA PHE A 183 3.80 -2.20 -3.44
C PHE A 183 2.38 -2.71 -3.70
N VAL A 184 1.51 -1.95 -4.37
CA VAL A 184 0.14 -2.42 -4.65
C VAL A 184 0.14 -3.62 -5.60
N ALA A 185 1.09 -3.69 -6.54
CA ALA A 185 1.27 -4.85 -7.42
C ALA A 185 1.79 -6.07 -6.65
N GLU A 186 2.75 -5.89 -5.75
CA GLU A 186 3.27 -6.98 -4.93
C GLU A 186 2.21 -7.53 -3.98
N ASP A 187 1.43 -6.68 -3.30
CA ASP A 187 0.31 -7.11 -2.44
C ASP A 187 -0.72 -7.92 -3.24
N THR A 188 -1.08 -7.42 -4.43
CA THR A 188 -2.05 -8.10 -5.30
C THR A 188 -1.51 -9.44 -5.81
N SER A 189 -0.22 -9.51 -6.15
CA SER A 189 0.41 -10.76 -6.61
C SER A 189 0.61 -11.78 -5.48
N ASP A 190 0.70 -11.34 -4.21
CA ASP A 190 0.92 -12.24 -3.06
C ASP A 190 -0.22 -13.27 -2.91
N PHE A 191 -1.43 -12.91 -3.32
CA PHE A 191 -2.58 -13.82 -3.28
C PHE A 191 -2.41 -15.04 -4.18
N TYR A 192 -1.68 -14.91 -5.29
CA TYR A 192 -1.40 -16.00 -6.22
C TYR A 192 -0.25 -16.90 -5.74
N ARG A 193 0.48 -16.49 -4.70
CA ARG A 193 1.58 -17.28 -4.15
C ARG A 193 1.05 -18.41 -3.27
N PRO A 194 1.73 -19.57 -3.28
CA PRO A 194 1.55 -20.57 -2.25
C PRO A 194 1.71 -19.94 -0.86
N GLU A 195 0.91 -20.36 0.11
CA GLU A 195 0.92 -19.81 1.48
C GLU A 195 2.33 -19.76 2.09
N ALA A 196 3.14 -20.78 1.80
CA ALA A 196 4.54 -20.89 2.16
C ALA A 196 5.44 -19.71 1.72
N LEU A 197 5.08 -19.08 0.60
CA LEU A 197 5.85 -18.03 -0.07
C LEU A 197 5.20 -16.64 0.06
N ARG A 198 4.08 -16.54 0.78
CA ARG A 198 3.39 -15.28 1.01
C ARG A 198 4.21 -14.35 1.88
N LYS A 199 4.14 -13.07 1.56
CA LYS A 199 4.74 -11.97 2.30
C LYS A 199 3.78 -11.41 3.35
N HIS A 200 2.49 -11.60 3.14
CA HIS A 200 1.44 -11.13 4.05
C HIS A 200 0.77 -12.33 4.73
N GLN A 201 0.37 -12.13 5.98
CA GLN A 201 -0.43 -13.08 6.75
C GLN A 201 -1.78 -12.45 7.08
N ASP A 202 -2.40 -11.89 6.05
CA ASP A 202 -3.69 -11.24 6.18
C ASP A 202 -4.75 -12.29 6.55
N ALA A 203 -5.58 -11.93 7.53
CA ALA A 203 -6.80 -12.65 7.84
C ALA A 203 -7.95 -12.05 7.01
N PHE A 204 -8.88 -12.92 6.61
CA PHE A 204 -10.06 -12.53 5.86
C PHE A 204 -11.30 -13.06 6.55
N GLU A 205 -12.32 -12.23 6.58
CA GLU A 205 -13.67 -12.49 7.09
C GLU A 205 -14.69 -11.85 6.14
N GLY A 206 -15.94 -11.73 6.56
CA GLY A 206 -17.00 -11.04 5.82
C GLY A 206 -18.36 -11.62 6.17
N VAL A 207 -19.41 -10.98 5.67
CA VAL A 207 -20.81 -11.36 5.93
C VAL A 207 -21.31 -12.28 4.82
N LEU A 208 -20.99 -11.96 3.57
CA LEU A 208 -21.38 -12.72 2.39
C LEU A 208 -20.24 -13.61 1.87
N THR A 209 -18.99 -13.26 2.17
CA THR A 209 -17.77 -13.94 1.72
C THR A 209 -16.75 -14.05 2.85
N ASP A 210 -15.77 -14.95 2.72
CA ASP A 210 -14.56 -14.96 3.55
C ASP A 210 -13.40 -14.26 2.81
N GLY A 211 -13.68 -13.08 2.26
CA GLY A 211 -12.81 -12.36 1.34
C GLY A 211 -12.39 -10.96 1.80
N VAL A 212 -13.06 -10.39 2.80
CA VAL A 212 -12.81 -9.03 3.30
C VAL A 212 -11.67 -9.04 4.31
N ASN A 213 -10.67 -8.19 4.11
CA ASN A 213 -9.55 -8.06 5.04
C ASN A 213 -10.03 -7.75 6.47
N SER A 214 -9.67 -8.56 7.46
CA SER A 214 -10.17 -8.41 8.83
C SER A 214 -9.71 -7.12 9.51
N GLN A 215 -8.58 -6.54 9.10
CA GLN A 215 -8.12 -5.26 9.63
C GLN A 215 -9.01 -4.11 9.14
N LEU A 216 -9.51 -4.17 7.90
CA LEU A 216 -10.49 -3.22 7.39
C LEU A 216 -11.77 -3.24 8.25
N VAL A 217 -12.28 -4.42 8.58
CA VAL A 217 -13.49 -4.55 9.43
C VAL A 217 -13.26 -3.87 10.78
N LYS A 218 -12.17 -4.24 11.47
CA LYS A 218 -11.82 -3.71 12.80
C LYS A 218 -11.66 -2.20 12.81
N ASP A 219 -10.99 -1.64 11.80
CA ASP A 219 -10.66 -0.22 11.76
C ASP A 219 -11.65 0.65 10.98
N SER A 220 -12.68 0.06 10.37
CA SER A 220 -13.64 0.81 9.53
C SER A 220 -14.25 2.02 10.26
N HIS A 221 -14.59 1.91 11.53
CA HIS A 221 -15.15 3.03 12.30
C HIS A 221 -14.23 4.27 12.42
N ARG A 222 -12.97 4.18 12.01
CA ARG A 222 -11.98 5.27 12.04
C ARG A 222 -11.91 6.06 10.73
N SER A 223 -12.58 5.58 9.69
CA SER A 223 -12.47 6.11 8.33
C SER A 223 -13.84 6.45 7.75
N GLU A 224 -13.84 7.28 6.73
CA GLU A 224 -14.99 7.53 5.88
C GLU A 224 -14.95 6.61 4.66
N PHE A 225 -16.10 6.05 4.29
CA PHE A 225 -16.22 5.23 3.09
C PHE A 225 -17.34 5.75 2.19
N SER A 226 -17.13 5.62 0.89
CA SER A 226 -18.17 5.76 -0.12
C SER A 226 -18.10 4.55 -1.04
N VAL A 227 -19.17 3.77 -1.12
CA VAL A 227 -19.29 2.62 -2.02
C VAL A 227 -20.43 2.90 -2.97
N ASP A 228 -20.11 3.10 -4.25
CA ASP A 228 -21.08 3.39 -5.32
C ASP A 228 -22.02 4.57 -5.00
N GLY A 229 -21.44 5.66 -4.49
CA GLY A 229 -22.17 6.87 -4.08
C GLY A 229 -22.88 6.77 -2.73
N ARG A 230 -22.84 5.61 -2.05
CA ARG A 230 -23.40 5.42 -0.71
C ARG A 230 -22.32 5.67 0.34
N SER A 231 -22.54 6.66 1.22
CA SER A 231 -21.55 7.09 2.21
C SER A 231 -21.75 6.43 3.59
N PHE A 232 -20.64 6.09 4.24
CA PHE A 232 -20.57 5.51 5.57
C PHE A 232 -19.53 6.30 6.38
N SER A 233 -19.94 6.93 7.48
CA SER A 233 -19.05 7.61 8.42
C SER A 233 -19.58 7.48 9.84
N LEU A 234 -18.68 7.26 10.79
CA LEU A 234 -18.95 7.40 12.23
C LEU A 234 -18.30 8.63 12.83
N GLN A 235 -17.64 9.47 12.03
CA GLN A 235 -16.97 10.68 12.53
C GLN A 235 -17.97 11.70 13.10
N ASP A 236 -19.24 11.64 12.67
CA ASP A 236 -20.32 12.51 13.16
C ASP A 236 -20.97 12.03 14.47
N LEU A 237 -20.54 10.87 15.02
CA LEU A 237 -21.08 10.43 16.31
C LEU A 237 -20.59 11.37 17.42
N PRO A 238 -21.50 11.92 18.26
CA PRO A 238 -21.12 12.84 19.32
C PRO A 238 -20.09 12.21 20.28
N GLN A 239 -18.93 12.84 20.45
CA GLN A 239 -17.87 12.44 21.38
C GLN A 239 -18.24 12.74 22.85
N HIS A 240 -19.42 12.30 23.30
CA HIS A 240 -19.94 12.65 24.62
C HIS A 240 -19.61 11.60 25.70
N GLY A 241 -18.81 12.01 26.70
CA GLY A 241 -18.77 11.54 28.10
C GLY A 241 -18.35 10.08 28.35
N GLU A 242 -17.23 9.87 29.06
CA GLU A 242 -16.47 8.60 29.07
C GLU A 242 -17.10 7.41 29.81
N ASP A 243 -18.07 7.57 30.74
CA ASP A 243 -18.26 6.51 31.75
C ASP A 243 -19.51 5.60 31.63
N GLU A 244 -20.59 5.97 30.92
CA GLU A 244 -21.80 5.11 30.86
C GLU A 244 -22.15 4.57 29.45
N ARG A 245 -21.36 4.90 28.42
CA ARG A 245 -21.71 4.67 27.00
C ARG A 245 -20.81 3.69 26.24
N SER A 246 -19.98 2.92 26.95
CA SER A 246 -19.05 1.99 26.30
C SER A 246 -19.78 0.91 25.50
N GLU A 247 -20.87 0.36 26.04
CA GLU A 247 -21.65 -0.66 25.35
C GLU A 247 -22.44 -0.10 24.16
N ASP A 248 -23.16 1.00 24.33
CA ASP A 248 -23.91 1.63 23.23
C ASP A 248 -23.00 2.02 22.06
N ARG A 249 -21.80 2.54 22.37
CA ARG A 249 -20.78 2.85 21.36
C ARG A 249 -20.29 1.59 20.65
N ARG A 250 -20.02 0.51 21.39
CA ARG A 250 -19.64 -0.79 20.80
C ARG A 250 -20.73 -1.33 19.89
N HIS A 251 -22.00 -1.26 20.30
CA HIS A 251 -23.14 -1.68 19.47
C HIS A 251 -23.30 -0.79 18.23
N ALA A 252 -23.08 0.52 18.34
CA ALA A 252 -23.09 1.43 17.19
C ALA A 252 -21.98 1.10 16.19
N ILE A 253 -20.75 0.86 16.68
CA ILE A 253 -19.60 0.44 15.86
C ILE A 253 -19.88 -0.90 15.18
N ALA A 254 -20.40 -1.89 15.92
CA ALA A 254 -20.70 -3.21 15.36
C ALA A 254 -21.77 -3.13 14.27
N ARG A 255 -22.85 -2.36 14.49
CA ARG A 255 -23.89 -2.14 13.47
C ARG A 255 -23.33 -1.47 12.21
N PHE A 256 -22.53 -0.42 12.39
CA PHE A 256 -21.85 0.25 11.29
C PHE A 256 -20.96 -0.71 10.50
N GLN A 257 -20.12 -1.49 11.20
CA GLN A 257 -19.26 -2.50 10.60
C GLN A 257 -20.07 -3.48 9.75
N THR A 258 -21.13 -4.06 10.30
CA THR A 258 -22.00 -4.98 9.55
C THR A 258 -22.62 -4.31 8.33
N GLU A 259 -23.19 -3.12 8.48
CA GLU A 259 -23.85 -2.41 7.37
C GLU A 259 -22.86 -2.07 6.25
N PHE A 260 -21.70 -1.52 6.60
CA PHE A 260 -20.65 -1.17 5.65
C PHE A 260 -20.11 -2.41 4.93
N ILE A 261 -19.76 -3.48 5.66
CA ILE A 261 -19.20 -4.68 5.06
C ILE A 261 -20.22 -5.37 4.15
N MET A 262 -21.49 -5.46 4.56
CA MET A 262 -22.54 -5.99 3.69
C MET A 262 -22.69 -5.19 2.40
N ALA A 263 -22.68 -3.86 2.47
CA ALA A 263 -22.77 -3.01 1.29
C ALA A 263 -21.56 -3.17 0.37
N LEU A 264 -20.35 -3.20 0.94
CA LEU A 264 -19.10 -3.40 0.22
C LEU A 264 -19.08 -4.74 -0.52
N GLU A 265 -19.39 -5.84 0.18
CA GLU A 265 -19.41 -7.18 -0.42
C GLU A 265 -20.48 -7.29 -1.51
N THR A 266 -21.70 -6.79 -1.25
CA THR A 266 -22.78 -6.81 -2.25
C THR A 266 -22.35 -6.10 -3.53
N TYR A 267 -21.72 -4.94 -3.40
CA TYR A 267 -21.23 -4.17 -4.53
C TYR A 267 -20.12 -4.90 -5.30
N LEU A 268 -19.11 -5.43 -4.59
CA LEU A 268 -18.01 -6.17 -5.20
C LEU A 268 -18.48 -7.46 -5.88
N LEU A 269 -19.37 -8.22 -5.25
CA LEU A 269 -19.95 -9.45 -5.81
C LEU A 269 -20.78 -9.16 -7.07
N ALA A 270 -21.56 -8.06 -7.06
CA ALA A 270 -22.30 -7.63 -8.24
C ALA A 270 -21.34 -7.28 -9.40
N PHE A 271 -20.23 -6.60 -9.12
CA PHE A 271 -19.18 -6.34 -10.11
C PHE A 271 -18.58 -7.64 -10.66
N CYS A 272 -18.16 -8.56 -9.77
CA CYS A 272 -17.59 -9.86 -10.15
C CYS A 272 -18.55 -10.68 -11.02
N SER A 273 -19.84 -10.70 -10.67
CA SER A 273 -20.88 -11.41 -11.42
C SER A 273 -21.05 -10.83 -12.83
N ARG A 274 -21.10 -9.50 -12.97
CA ARG A 274 -21.18 -8.84 -14.29
C ARG A 274 -19.95 -9.12 -15.16
N ARG A 275 -18.77 -9.22 -14.53
CA ARG A 275 -17.50 -9.57 -15.21
C ARG A 275 -17.32 -11.07 -15.44
N GLY A 276 -18.24 -11.91 -14.97
CA GLY A 276 -18.18 -13.35 -15.14
C GLY A 276 -16.99 -14.01 -14.44
N LEU A 277 -16.51 -13.45 -13.33
CA LEU A 277 -15.35 -13.99 -12.63
C LEU A 277 -15.66 -15.34 -12.00
N SER A 278 -14.69 -16.26 -12.06
CA SER A 278 -14.73 -17.51 -11.30
C SER A 278 -14.86 -17.25 -9.78
N PRO A 279 -15.28 -18.25 -8.97
CA PRO A 279 -15.32 -18.11 -7.52
C PRO A 279 -13.96 -17.75 -6.90
N LEU A 280 -12.87 -18.32 -7.45
CA LEU A 280 -11.52 -18.00 -6.99
C LEU A 280 -11.14 -16.57 -7.41
N GLY A 281 -11.37 -16.17 -8.66
CA GLY A 281 -11.12 -14.80 -9.14
C GLY A 281 -11.92 -13.75 -8.36
N THR A 282 -13.18 -14.04 -8.06
CA THR A 282 -14.05 -13.23 -7.18
C THR A 282 -13.40 -13.03 -5.81
N ARG A 283 -12.97 -14.13 -5.16
CA ARG A 283 -12.30 -14.05 -3.87
C ARG A 283 -11.04 -13.21 -3.93
N ARG A 284 -10.21 -13.40 -4.97
CA ARG A 284 -8.96 -12.64 -5.16
C ARG A 284 -9.20 -11.15 -5.38
N LEU A 285 -10.21 -10.78 -6.13
CA LEU A 285 -10.58 -9.38 -6.32
C LEU A 285 -11.01 -8.74 -5.00
N VAL A 286 -11.89 -9.40 -4.24
CA VAL A 286 -12.36 -8.90 -2.94
C VAL A 286 -11.18 -8.74 -1.97
N GLN A 287 -10.28 -9.73 -1.91
CA GLN A 287 -9.07 -9.68 -1.08
C GLN A 287 -8.17 -8.50 -1.49
N ALA A 288 -7.89 -8.35 -2.80
CA ALA A 288 -7.04 -7.27 -3.30
C ALA A 288 -7.60 -5.89 -2.99
N VAL A 289 -8.89 -5.65 -3.27
CA VAL A 289 -9.54 -4.36 -3.01
C VAL A 289 -9.56 -4.07 -1.51
N THR A 290 -10.00 -5.03 -0.68
CA THR A 290 -10.16 -4.80 0.76
C THR A 290 -8.83 -4.69 1.50
N THR A 291 -7.75 -5.34 1.02
CA THR A 291 -6.40 -5.11 1.54
C THR A 291 -5.94 -3.67 1.25
N GLN A 292 -6.19 -3.12 0.06
CA GLN A 292 -5.86 -1.72 -0.23
C GLN A 292 -6.78 -0.71 0.48
N MET A 293 -7.98 -1.12 0.90
CA MET A 293 -8.84 -0.32 1.79
C MET A 293 -8.44 -0.41 3.27
N SER A 294 -7.54 -1.32 3.64
CA SER A 294 -7.08 -1.53 5.02
C SER A 294 -5.86 -0.66 5.38
N GLN A 295 -5.33 -0.86 6.59
CA GLN A 295 -4.03 -0.29 7.01
C GLN A 295 -2.87 -0.68 6.08
N ALA A 296 -2.96 -1.82 5.37
CA ALA A 296 -1.93 -2.21 4.41
C ALA A 296 -1.86 -1.20 3.24
N GLY A 297 -3.01 -0.79 2.70
CA GLY A 297 -3.07 0.23 1.65
C GLY A 297 -2.55 1.59 2.11
N LEU A 298 -2.88 2.01 3.34
CA LEU A 298 -2.31 3.23 3.93
C LEU A 298 -0.80 3.13 4.14
N ALA A 299 -0.32 1.97 4.59
CA ALA A 299 1.12 1.74 4.74
C ALA A 299 1.85 1.80 3.37
N ASN A 300 1.21 1.38 2.29
CA ASN A 300 1.77 1.51 0.94
C ASN A 300 1.84 2.97 0.49
N LEU A 301 0.83 3.79 0.82
CA LEU A 301 0.90 5.25 0.63
C LEU A 301 2.04 5.86 1.44
N ASP A 302 2.19 5.48 2.71
CA ASP A 302 3.23 6.03 3.57
C ASP A 302 4.65 5.67 3.10
N ARG A 303 4.92 4.42 2.71
CA ARG A 303 6.28 3.96 2.39
C ARG A 303 6.98 4.75 1.28
N GLY A 304 6.24 5.25 0.31
CA GLY A 304 6.78 6.03 -0.81
C GLY A 304 6.72 7.55 -0.61
N SER A 305 6.07 8.01 0.45
CA SER A 305 5.62 9.39 0.62
C SER A 305 6.62 10.24 1.39
N GLN A 306 6.70 11.52 1.02
CA GLN A 306 7.39 12.57 1.75
C GLN A 306 6.69 12.91 3.07
N ALA A 307 5.35 12.82 3.12
CA ALA A 307 4.61 13.00 4.37
C ALA A 307 5.06 12.00 5.45
N ALA A 308 5.44 10.78 5.07
CA ALA A 308 5.96 9.77 5.99
C ALA A 308 7.35 10.09 6.58
N ARG A 309 8.01 11.17 6.12
CA ARG A 309 9.22 11.70 6.77
C ARG A 309 8.91 12.40 8.08
N TYR A 310 7.65 12.78 8.31
CA TYR A 310 7.23 13.55 9.48
C TYR A 310 6.38 12.67 10.42
N PHE A 311 6.79 12.58 11.68
CA PHE A 311 5.94 12.09 12.77
C PHE A 311 5.34 13.30 13.46
N VAL A 312 4.01 13.37 13.54
CA VAL A 312 3.30 14.51 14.10
C VAL A 312 2.75 14.18 15.49
N GLY A 313 2.76 15.16 16.39
CA GLY A 313 2.22 15.00 17.74
C GLY A 313 0.70 14.83 17.71
N SER A 314 0.15 14.03 18.63
CA SER A 314 -1.30 13.74 18.71
C SER A 314 -2.12 14.90 19.27
N ASN A 315 -1.49 15.86 19.96
CA ASN A 315 -2.20 16.98 20.56
C ASN A 315 -2.73 17.93 19.48
N GLY A 316 -4.05 17.96 19.33
CA GLY A 316 -4.74 18.75 18.30
C GLY A 316 -4.72 18.11 16.90
N LEU A 317 -4.19 16.90 16.76
CA LEU A 317 -4.15 16.19 15.49
C LEU A 317 -5.57 15.81 15.05
N ASP A 318 -5.98 16.36 13.91
CA ASP A 318 -7.12 15.88 13.16
C ASP A 318 -6.61 15.03 12.00
N GLN A 319 -6.90 13.72 12.06
CA GLN A 319 -6.57 12.78 11.01
C GLN A 319 -7.85 12.29 10.34
N ARG A 320 -7.96 12.56 9.05
CA ARG A 320 -9.07 12.14 8.20
C ARG A 320 -8.58 11.14 7.17
N THR A 321 -9.16 9.95 7.18
CA THR A 321 -8.95 8.93 6.16
C THR A 321 -10.26 8.66 5.45
N ALA A 322 -10.26 8.74 4.12
CA ALA A 322 -11.44 8.51 3.29
C ALA A 322 -11.13 7.54 2.14
N TYR A 323 -12.08 6.64 1.87
CA TYR A 323 -12.04 5.70 0.76
C TYR A 323 -13.27 5.87 -0.13
N ASN A 324 -13.08 5.91 -1.44
CA ASN A 324 -14.18 5.91 -2.41
C ASN A 324 -13.99 4.76 -3.40
N LEU A 325 -14.93 3.81 -3.39
CA LEU A 325 -14.97 2.68 -4.31
C LEU A 325 -16.14 2.85 -5.29
N SER A 326 -15.83 2.83 -6.58
CA SER A 326 -16.80 2.98 -7.67
C SER A 326 -16.39 2.15 -8.89
N THR A 327 -17.26 2.06 -9.90
CA THR A 327 -16.94 1.41 -11.17
C THR A 327 -16.53 2.50 -12.16
N MET A 328 -15.48 2.27 -12.91
CA MET A 328 -15.10 3.10 -14.05
C MET A 328 -15.13 2.27 -15.32
N HIS A 329 -15.56 2.87 -16.42
CA HIS A 329 -15.51 2.27 -17.74
C HIS A 329 -14.24 2.71 -18.46
N SER A 330 -13.57 1.79 -19.13
CA SER A 330 -12.41 2.06 -19.98
C SER A 330 -12.62 1.34 -21.30
N ASP A 331 -12.50 2.05 -22.41
CA ASP A 331 -12.73 1.47 -23.75
C ASP A 331 -11.86 0.23 -24.00
N ASP A 332 -10.59 0.28 -23.55
CA ASP A 332 -9.62 -0.78 -23.81
C ASP A 332 -9.79 -2.05 -22.96
N VAL A 333 -10.38 -1.94 -21.76
CA VAL A 333 -10.37 -3.02 -20.75
C VAL A 333 -11.77 -3.36 -20.21
N GLY A 334 -12.76 -2.57 -20.59
CA GLY A 334 -14.12 -2.60 -20.07
C GLY A 334 -14.21 -2.06 -18.63
N ASP A 335 -15.22 -2.53 -17.91
CA ASP A 335 -15.47 -2.11 -16.54
C ASP A 335 -14.33 -2.54 -15.60
N SER A 336 -13.86 -1.57 -14.82
CA SER A 336 -12.84 -1.75 -13.77
C SER A 336 -13.34 -1.13 -12.47
N LEU A 337 -12.80 -1.59 -11.34
CA LEU A 337 -13.05 -0.93 -10.06
C LEU A 337 -12.06 0.21 -9.87
N LYS A 338 -12.57 1.37 -9.45
CA LYS A 338 -11.79 2.53 -9.06
C LYS A 338 -11.86 2.67 -7.55
N LEU A 339 -10.71 2.60 -6.89
CA LEU A 339 -10.57 2.89 -5.47
C LEU A 339 -9.74 4.15 -5.30
N THR A 340 -10.32 5.18 -4.72
CA THR A 340 -9.59 6.38 -4.30
C THR A 340 -9.35 6.33 -2.79
N ILE A 341 -8.12 6.61 -2.37
CA ILE A 341 -7.68 6.64 -0.98
C ILE A 341 -7.18 8.05 -0.68
N LEU A 342 -7.64 8.63 0.42
CA LEU A 342 -7.21 9.94 0.91
C LEU A 342 -6.84 9.81 2.38
N CYS A 343 -5.68 10.36 2.75
CA CYS A 343 -5.22 10.49 4.12
C CYS A 343 -4.74 11.93 4.34
N MET A 344 -5.32 12.62 5.32
CA MET A 344 -4.97 14.00 5.65
C MET A 344 -4.75 14.11 7.15
N LYS A 345 -3.66 14.79 7.54
CA LYS A 345 -3.33 15.12 8.93
C LYS A 345 -3.22 16.64 9.03
N THR A 346 -3.95 17.25 9.96
CA THR A 346 -3.96 18.69 10.22
C THR A 346 -4.02 18.97 11.72
N GLY A 347 -3.94 20.25 12.12
CA GLY A 347 -4.13 20.68 13.51
C GLY A 347 -3.00 20.34 14.48
N PHE A 348 -2.05 19.49 14.05
CA PHE A 348 -0.85 19.20 14.83
C PHE A 348 0.02 20.45 14.97
N SER A 349 0.59 20.63 16.16
CA SER A 349 1.48 21.76 16.49
C SER A 349 2.93 21.35 16.72
N GLN A 350 3.21 20.05 16.61
CA GLN A 350 4.52 19.46 16.86
C GLN A 350 4.82 18.38 15.82
N TYR A 351 6.09 18.27 15.42
CA TYR A 351 6.55 17.26 14.49
C TYR A 351 8.00 16.81 14.76
N LEU A 352 8.37 15.66 14.22
CA LEU A 352 9.70 15.08 14.19
C LEU A 352 10.02 14.62 12.78
N GLU A 353 11.21 14.96 12.29
CA GLU A 353 11.70 14.44 11.01
C GLU A 353 12.45 13.12 11.22
N LYS A 354 12.11 12.10 10.43
CA LYS A 354 12.67 10.74 10.56
C LYS A 354 14.20 10.73 10.51
N ASP A 355 14.80 11.57 9.68
CA ASP A 355 16.25 11.64 9.49
C ASP A 355 16.98 12.31 10.66
N GLU A 356 16.25 13.05 11.51
CA GLU A 356 16.78 13.84 12.61
C GLU A 356 16.69 13.14 13.98
N ILE A 357 15.77 12.18 14.13
CA ILE A 357 15.59 11.37 15.35
C ILE A 357 16.92 10.73 15.79
N LEU A 358 17.79 10.41 14.84
CA LEU A 358 19.06 9.75 15.09
C LEU A 358 20.25 10.71 15.25
N LYS A 359 20.08 12.03 15.02
CA LYS A 359 21.22 12.85 14.61
C LYS A 359 21.81 13.85 15.59
N MET A 360 21.18 14.37 16.66
CA MET A 360 21.92 15.31 17.53
C MET A 360 21.53 15.34 19.02
N PRO A 361 22.51 15.27 19.95
CA PRO A 361 22.33 15.73 21.32
C PRO A 361 22.23 17.26 21.35
N GLY A 362 21.23 17.80 22.08
CA GLY A 362 21.07 19.24 22.31
C GLY A 362 19.99 19.96 21.48
N VAL A 363 19.19 19.24 20.69
CA VAL A 363 18.01 19.81 20.01
C VAL A 363 16.75 19.48 20.81
N ASP A 364 15.93 20.50 21.09
CA ASP A 364 14.62 20.34 21.72
C ASP A 364 13.66 19.66 20.73
N TYR A 365 13.42 18.36 20.95
CA TYR A 365 12.40 17.59 20.26
C TYR A 365 11.15 17.45 21.14
N PRO A 366 9.93 17.49 20.57
CA PRO A 366 9.60 17.69 19.15
C PRO A 366 9.64 19.15 18.70
N LYS A 367 9.92 19.38 17.40
CA LYS A 367 9.88 20.72 16.78
C LYS A 367 8.45 21.25 16.77
N ARG A 368 8.28 22.57 16.91
CA ARG A 368 6.95 23.22 16.85
C ARG A 368 6.65 23.75 15.45
N CYS A 369 5.40 23.65 15.04
CA CYS A 369 4.91 24.18 13.76
C CYS A 369 3.62 24.99 13.95
N MET A 370 3.26 25.77 12.94
CA MET A 370 2.02 26.53 12.88
C MET A 370 0.83 25.60 12.61
N PRO A 371 -0.38 25.88 13.13
CA PRO A 371 -1.58 25.07 12.89
C PRO A 371 -1.99 24.92 11.42
N ALA A 372 -1.48 25.80 10.53
CA ALA A 372 -1.67 25.70 9.09
C ALA A 372 -0.86 24.56 8.44
N SER A 373 0.02 23.90 9.21
CA SER A 373 0.78 22.74 8.73
C SER A 373 -0.16 21.55 8.45
N TYR A 374 0.12 20.82 7.38
CA TYR A 374 -0.64 19.64 7.00
C TYR A 374 0.21 18.61 6.28
N LEU A 375 -0.25 17.37 6.36
CA LEU A 375 0.25 16.26 5.55
C LEU A 375 -0.94 15.72 4.75
N TYR A 376 -0.78 15.58 3.44
CA TYR A 376 -1.83 15.15 2.54
C TYR A 376 -1.30 14.08 1.58
N GLN A 377 -1.97 12.93 1.57
CA GLN A 377 -1.67 11.81 0.69
C GLN A 377 -2.95 11.38 0.00
N TYR A 378 -2.83 11.07 -1.28
CA TYR A 378 -3.94 10.69 -2.13
C TYR A 378 -3.47 9.72 -3.21
N ALA A 379 -4.28 8.71 -3.52
CA ALA A 379 -4.09 7.91 -4.71
C ALA A 379 -5.40 7.38 -5.26
N THR A 380 -5.44 7.22 -6.58
CA THR A 380 -6.46 6.44 -7.27
C THR A 380 -5.86 5.15 -7.79
N LEU A 381 -6.41 4.03 -7.35
CA LEU A 381 -6.10 2.69 -7.80
C LEU A 381 -7.19 2.16 -8.73
N ARG A 382 -6.79 1.42 -9.75
CA ARG A 382 -7.68 0.70 -10.65
C ARG A 382 -7.44 -0.79 -10.53
N PHE A 383 -8.50 -1.53 -10.23
CA PHE A 383 -8.49 -2.99 -10.25
C PHE A 383 -9.17 -3.50 -11.50
N THR A 384 -8.45 -4.33 -12.25
CA THR A 384 -8.93 -4.88 -13.51
C THR A 384 -8.71 -6.39 -13.53
N PRO A 385 -9.76 -7.20 -13.76
CA PRO A 385 -9.60 -8.61 -14.09
C PRO A 385 -8.84 -8.77 -15.41
N GLY A 386 -7.85 -9.65 -15.39
CA GLY A 386 -6.94 -9.97 -16.46
C GLY A 386 -7.18 -11.35 -17.06
N PRO A 387 -6.19 -11.89 -17.81
CA PRO A 387 -6.29 -13.23 -18.36
C PRO A 387 -6.35 -14.29 -17.26
N PHE A 388 -6.85 -15.45 -17.63
CA PHE A 388 -6.91 -16.62 -16.78
C PHE A 388 -5.50 -17.19 -16.55
N VAL A 389 -5.07 -17.28 -15.29
CA VAL A 389 -3.77 -17.77 -14.83
C VAL A 389 -4.01 -18.75 -13.68
N ASP A 390 -3.44 -19.96 -13.77
CA ASP A 390 -3.49 -20.97 -12.72
C ASP A 390 -4.91 -21.24 -12.16
N ASN A 391 -5.88 -21.44 -13.06
CA ASN A 391 -7.29 -21.74 -12.74
C ASN A 391 -8.13 -20.57 -12.20
N CYS A 392 -7.66 -19.32 -12.30
CA CYS A 392 -8.49 -18.15 -12.00
C CYS A 392 -8.08 -16.92 -12.80
N GLU A 393 -8.92 -15.90 -12.82
CA GLU A 393 -8.58 -14.62 -13.42
C GLU A 393 -7.49 -13.92 -12.61
N SER A 394 -6.43 -13.47 -13.28
CA SER A 394 -5.46 -12.57 -12.68
C SER A 394 -6.15 -11.25 -12.34
N ILE A 395 -5.79 -10.64 -11.22
CA ILE A 395 -6.27 -9.32 -10.81
C ILE A 395 -5.08 -8.38 -10.88
N PHE A 396 -5.21 -7.31 -11.66
CA PHE A 396 -4.20 -6.27 -11.75
C PHE A 396 -4.63 -5.04 -10.95
N CYS A 397 -3.70 -4.46 -10.20
CA CYS A 397 -3.89 -3.19 -9.52
C CYS A 397 -2.91 -2.15 -10.10
N ALA A 398 -3.44 -1.08 -10.68
CA ALA A 398 -2.65 -0.01 -11.28
C ALA A 398 -2.92 1.33 -10.59
N VAL A 399 -1.88 2.11 -10.33
CA VAL A 399 -1.98 3.49 -9.85
C VAL A 399 -2.31 4.39 -11.04
N LEU A 400 -3.47 5.04 -11.01
CA LEU A 400 -3.87 5.99 -12.05
C LEU A 400 -3.24 7.36 -11.81
N ASP A 401 -3.37 7.85 -10.58
CA ASP A 401 -2.84 9.11 -10.11
C ASP A 401 -2.48 8.99 -8.61
N ALA A 402 -1.57 9.85 -8.17
CA ALA A 402 -1.26 10.00 -6.75
C ALA A 402 -0.71 11.40 -6.47
N LEU A 403 -1.00 11.90 -5.28
CA LEU A 403 -0.50 13.16 -4.74
C LEU A 403 0.03 12.93 -3.33
N ASP A 404 1.18 13.52 -3.06
CA ASP A 404 1.86 13.47 -1.77
C ASP A 404 2.42 14.86 -1.50
N GLU A 405 1.87 15.49 -0.47
CA GLU A 405 2.16 16.87 -0.10
C GLU A 405 2.40 16.94 1.41
N ALA A 406 3.51 17.56 1.78
CA ALA A 406 3.85 17.85 3.16
C ALA A 406 4.14 19.34 3.27
N HIS A 407 3.27 20.05 3.99
CA HIS A 407 3.43 21.45 4.28
C HIS A 407 3.67 21.62 5.77
N ILE A 408 4.92 21.91 6.13
CA ILE A 408 5.31 22.20 7.51
C ILE A 408 5.74 23.65 7.56
N GLU A 409 5.07 24.45 8.37
CA GLU A 409 5.43 25.83 8.65
C GLU A 409 6.06 25.90 10.06
N PRO A 410 7.41 25.90 10.17
CA PRO A 410 8.07 25.91 11.48
C PRO A 410 7.72 27.18 12.25
N ARG A 411 7.46 27.03 13.54
CA ARG A 411 7.24 28.19 14.41
C ARG A 411 8.58 28.82 14.76
N ASN A 412 8.95 29.88 14.04
CA ASN A 412 10.15 30.67 14.33
C ASN A 412 9.96 31.46 15.63
N GLY A 413 10.33 30.87 16.75
CA GLY A 413 10.37 31.54 18.04
C GLY A 413 11.41 30.89 18.95
N PRO A 414 12.13 31.66 19.78
CA PRO A 414 13.00 31.07 20.79
C PRO A 414 12.18 30.14 21.68
N ALA A 415 12.69 28.94 21.95
CA ALA A 415 12.07 27.96 22.85
C ALA A 415 11.93 28.47 24.30
N HIS A 416 12.43 29.67 24.60
CA HIS A 416 12.40 30.32 25.90
C HIS A 416 11.51 31.56 25.92
N SER A 417 10.29 31.37 26.38
CA SER A 417 9.65 32.20 27.43
C SER A 417 8.31 31.54 27.74
N LEU A 418 8.38 30.43 28.48
CA LEU A 418 7.31 30.19 29.44
C LEU A 418 7.39 31.38 30.40
N VAL A 419 6.57 32.38 30.09
CA VAL A 419 6.18 33.40 31.06
C VAL A 419 5.64 32.60 32.23
N GLU A 420 6.38 32.63 33.34
CA GLU A 420 5.84 32.30 34.65
C GLU A 420 4.59 33.17 34.78
N ASP A 421 3.42 32.54 34.74
CA ASP A 421 2.21 33.18 35.25
C ASP A 421 2.51 33.52 36.71
N GLU A 422 2.83 34.79 36.94
CA GLU A 422 2.77 35.44 38.23
C GLU A 422 1.35 35.20 38.77
N VAL A 423 1.23 34.17 39.61
CA VAL A 423 0.16 34.08 40.59
C VAL A 423 0.36 35.27 41.52
N THR A 424 -0.30 36.37 41.22
CA THR A 424 -0.46 37.49 42.15
C THR A 424 -1.54 37.09 43.16
N PRO A 425 -1.27 37.19 44.48
CA PRO A 425 -2.16 36.73 45.55
C PRO A 425 -3.46 37.54 45.70
#